data_AF-A0A914WSH5-F1
#
_entry.id   AF-A0A914WSH5-F1
#
_cell.length_a   1.000
_cell.length_b   1.000
_cell.length_c   1.000
_cell.angle_alpha   90.00
_cell.angle_beta   90.00
_cell.angle_gamma   90.00
#
_symmetry.space_group_name_H-M   'P 1'
#
loop_
_entity.id
_entity.type
_entity.pdbx_description
1 polymer ?
#
loop_
_entity_poly.entity_id
_entity_poly.type
_entity_poly.pdbx_seq_one_letter_code
_entity_poly.pdbx_strand_id
1 'polypeptide(L)'
;MVELYAQSKSPFLENYLQSRVEQGGGHRYLDLLWRFYEKQGRFLQAAQLLFKLAERHNTQTDLKQRLSYLSQAVMCAQSAPDANSVKNAEFLQELKDKLEVARIQNQTRDALKQIKTRDSAAARDAIAKLNADLFDVTELYTQFAEKFDLPDVKLAIVHCAGHYEQELIEGLWKDIVDREAATGTHESSDVRSKRLSTKLLTLSKLYSNAPRYFPVDYLCRMLQRKSFECGFAPAWLPKTAQYLGISPALLLETLHKQYRSRDPLWKTNRQAQIHMMNTLLRIAGDFIESAMDFPVNERRSMATKCLDVIAGFVVELQTPTTGGELARLKQQFHEKQNVLERIVAS
;
A
#
# COMPACT_ATOMS: atom_id res chain seq x y z
N MET A 1 5.05 -3.19 -42.51
CA MET A 1 5.51 -4.60 -42.62
C MET A 1 4.85 -5.53 -41.61
N VAL A 2 4.71 -5.18 -40.32
CA VAL A 2 4.08 -6.03 -39.28
C VAL A 2 2.61 -6.38 -39.59
N GLU A 3 1.83 -5.45 -40.15
CA GLU A 3 0.42 -5.68 -40.51
C GLU A 3 0.22 -6.60 -41.71
N LEU A 4 1.17 -6.59 -42.67
CA LEU A 4 1.14 -7.42 -43.88
C LEU A 4 1.39 -8.90 -43.58
N TYR A 5 2.27 -9.21 -42.62
CA TYR A 5 2.50 -10.59 -42.18
C TYR A 5 1.30 -11.15 -41.40
N ALA A 6 0.68 -10.32 -40.55
CA ALA A 6 -0.47 -10.71 -39.75
C ALA A 6 -1.76 -10.92 -40.57
N GLN A 7 -1.80 -10.49 -41.83
CA GLN A 7 -2.90 -10.74 -42.78
C GLN A 7 -2.65 -11.97 -43.68
N SER A 8 -1.43 -12.50 -43.73
CA SER A 8 -1.11 -13.60 -44.62
C SER A 8 -1.70 -14.92 -44.10
N LYS A 9 -2.51 -15.60 -44.91
CA LYS A 9 -3.08 -16.94 -44.60
C LYS A 9 -2.10 -18.09 -44.89
N SER A 10 -0.80 -17.81 -44.96
CA SER A 10 0.18 -18.81 -45.36
C SER A 10 0.37 -19.86 -44.26
N PRO A 11 0.15 -21.15 -44.53
CA PRO A 11 0.33 -22.22 -43.54
C PRO A 11 1.80 -22.39 -43.12
N PHE A 12 2.74 -21.82 -43.88
CA PHE A 12 4.17 -21.87 -43.57
C PHE A 12 4.64 -20.73 -42.66
N LEU A 13 3.83 -19.67 -42.49
CA LEU A 13 4.23 -18.53 -41.68
C LEU A 13 4.33 -18.92 -40.20
N GLU A 14 3.42 -19.75 -39.72
CA GLU A 14 3.45 -20.26 -38.34
C GLU A 14 4.72 -21.05 -38.06
N ASN A 15 5.03 -22.04 -38.90
CA ASN A 15 6.23 -22.87 -38.77
C ASN A 15 7.51 -22.04 -38.91
N TYR A 16 7.52 -21.05 -39.80
CA TYR A 16 8.65 -20.14 -39.94
C TYR A 16 8.85 -19.27 -38.68
N LEU A 17 7.79 -18.69 -38.15
CA LEU A 17 7.85 -17.89 -36.93
C LEU A 17 8.24 -18.74 -35.72
N GLN A 18 7.64 -19.91 -35.54
CA GLN A 18 8.02 -20.86 -34.48
C GLN A 18 9.49 -21.27 -34.58
N SER A 19 9.96 -21.66 -35.77
CA SER A 19 11.36 -22.04 -35.98
C SER A 19 12.32 -20.89 -35.71
N ARG A 20 11.97 -19.66 -36.12
CA ARG A 20 12.77 -18.46 -35.82
C ARG A 20 12.84 -18.20 -34.31
N VAL A 21 11.75 -18.41 -33.60
CA VAL A 21 11.65 -18.23 -32.14
C VAL A 21 12.47 -19.29 -31.39
N GLU A 22 12.41 -20.54 -31.83
CA GLU A 22 13.19 -21.66 -31.29
C GLU A 22 14.70 -21.47 -31.53
N GLN A 23 15.07 -20.94 -32.69
CA GLN A 23 16.45 -20.58 -33.07
C GLN A 23 16.99 -19.33 -32.34
N GLY A 24 16.25 -18.77 -31.37
CA GLY A 24 16.67 -17.58 -30.62
C GLY A 24 16.44 -16.26 -31.36
N GLY A 25 15.66 -16.27 -32.45
CA GLY A 25 15.11 -15.09 -33.08
C GLY A 25 14.28 -14.34 -32.04
N GLY A 26 14.83 -13.21 -31.58
CA GLY A 26 14.38 -12.53 -30.38
C GLY A 26 12.93 -12.06 -30.39
N HIS A 27 12.59 -11.27 -29.36
CA HIS A 27 11.27 -10.70 -29.03
C HIS A 27 10.38 -10.28 -30.23
N ARG A 28 10.96 -9.80 -31.34
CA ARG A 28 10.20 -9.32 -32.51
C ARG A 28 9.44 -10.43 -33.25
N TYR A 29 10.01 -11.63 -33.38
CA TYR A 29 9.33 -12.74 -34.05
C TYR A 29 8.22 -13.34 -33.17
N LEU A 30 8.40 -13.24 -31.86
CA LEU A 30 7.41 -13.61 -30.85
C LEU A 30 6.22 -12.66 -30.84
N ASP A 31 6.47 -11.36 -30.88
CA ASP A 31 5.42 -10.34 -31.02
C ASP A 31 4.57 -10.55 -32.28
N LEU A 32 5.21 -10.98 -33.36
CA LEU A 32 4.53 -11.30 -34.60
C LEU A 32 3.70 -12.58 -34.48
N LEU A 33 4.22 -13.60 -33.80
CA LEU A 33 3.56 -14.91 -33.67
C LEU A 33 2.31 -14.85 -32.79
N TRP A 34 2.34 -14.17 -31.64
CA TRP A 34 1.12 -14.07 -30.81
C TRP A 34 0.05 -13.20 -31.47
N ARG A 35 0.43 -12.08 -32.13
CA ARG A 35 -0.51 -11.25 -32.92
C ARG A 35 -1.11 -12.02 -34.09
N PHE A 36 -0.34 -12.92 -34.69
CA PHE A 36 -0.84 -13.81 -35.73
C PHE A 36 -1.89 -14.78 -35.17
N TYR A 37 -1.65 -15.38 -34.00
CA TYR A 37 -2.64 -16.25 -33.34
C TYR A 37 -3.91 -15.49 -32.92
N GLU A 38 -3.76 -14.28 -32.38
CA GLU A 38 -4.87 -13.40 -32.01
C GLU A 38 -5.76 -13.11 -33.24
N LYS A 39 -5.16 -12.72 -34.37
CA LYS A 39 -5.91 -12.44 -35.60
C LYS A 39 -6.60 -13.66 -36.22
N GLN A 40 -6.10 -14.86 -35.95
CA GLN A 40 -6.74 -16.11 -36.39
C GLN A 40 -7.79 -16.63 -35.42
N GLY A 41 -8.09 -15.92 -34.32
CA GLY A 41 -9.02 -16.36 -33.28
C GLY A 41 -8.49 -17.49 -32.41
N ARG A 42 -7.19 -17.81 -32.52
CA ARG A 42 -6.52 -18.89 -31.77
C ARG A 42 -5.97 -18.38 -30.45
N PHE A 43 -6.84 -17.81 -29.62
CA PHE A 43 -6.46 -17.09 -28.41
C PHE A 43 -5.78 -17.97 -27.35
N LEU A 44 -6.20 -19.22 -27.19
CA LEU A 44 -5.60 -20.14 -26.22
C LEU A 44 -4.14 -20.47 -26.59
N GLN A 45 -3.85 -20.68 -27.88
CA GLN A 45 -2.49 -20.92 -28.36
C GLN A 45 -1.60 -19.69 -28.17
N ALA A 46 -2.15 -18.48 -28.39
CA ALA A 46 -1.46 -17.23 -28.10
C ALA A 46 -1.11 -17.11 -26.61
N ALA A 47 -2.07 -17.39 -25.72
CA ALA A 47 -1.88 -17.32 -24.28
C ALA A 47 -0.83 -18.33 -23.78
N GLN A 48 -0.87 -19.57 -24.25
CA GLN A 48 0.12 -20.61 -23.91
C GLN A 48 1.53 -20.25 -24.39
N LEU A 49 1.66 -19.69 -25.58
CA LEU A 49 2.94 -19.21 -26.10
C LEU A 49 3.49 -18.09 -25.20
N LEU A 50 2.67 -17.07 -24.90
CA LEU A 50 3.05 -15.94 -24.03
C LEU A 50 3.45 -16.40 -22.63
N PHE A 51 2.74 -17.39 -22.08
CA PHE A 51 3.07 -17.99 -20.79
C PHE A 51 4.45 -18.64 -20.78
N LYS A 52 4.72 -19.54 -21.73
CA LYS A 52 6.03 -20.21 -21.87
C LYS A 52 7.18 -19.22 -22.02
N LEU A 53 6.93 -18.07 -22.64
CA LEU A 53 7.92 -17.01 -22.80
C LEU A 53 8.18 -16.25 -21.52
N ALA A 54 7.12 -15.98 -20.75
CA ALA A 54 7.27 -15.34 -19.45
C ALA A 54 8.07 -16.23 -18.48
N GLU A 55 8.01 -17.56 -18.61
CA GLU A 55 8.74 -18.50 -17.74
C GLU A 55 10.17 -18.82 -18.21
N ARG A 56 10.48 -18.67 -19.50
CA ARG A 56 11.81 -19.02 -20.04
C ARG A 56 12.91 -18.16 -19.41
N HIS A 57 13.94 -18.77 -18.82
CA HIS A 57 15.14 -18.06 -18.38
C HIS A 57 15.75 -17.26 -19.54
N ASN A 58 15.93 -15.96 -19.33
CA ASN A 58 16.49 -15.07 -20.35
C ASN A 58 17.04 -13.79 -19.70
N THR A 59 18.29 -13.48 -19.99
CA THR A 59 19.00 -12.28 -19.50
C THR A 59 18.78 -11.04 -20.36
N GLN A 60 18.17 -11.20 -21.54
CA GLN A 60 17.88 -10.09 -22.48
C GLN A 60 16.48 -9.48 -22.30
N THR A 61 15.56 -10.16 -21.60
CA THR A 61 14.21 -9.66 -21.34
C THR A 61 14.10 -9.12 -19.91
N ASP A 62 13.68 -7.87 -19.75
CA ASP A 62 13.43 -7.29 -18.42
C ASP A 62 12.13 -7.86 -17.83
N LEU A 63 12.03 -7.89 -16.50
CA LEU A 63 10.86 -8.37 -15.76
C LEU A 63 9.56 -7.64 -16.17
N LYS A 64 9.67 -6.35 -16.54
CA LYS A 64 8.54 -5.57 -17.06
C LYS A 64 7.96 -6.15 -18.35
N GLN A 65 8.80 -6.70 -19.23
CA GLN A 65 8.34 -7.36 -20.45
C GLN A 65 7.63 -8.68 -20.12
N ARG A 66 8.18 -9.47 -19.19
CA ARG A 66 7.53 -10.70 -18.70
C ARG A 66 6.13 -10.42 -18.13
N LEU A 67 5.98 -9.36 -17.34
CA LEU A 67 4.69 -8.87 -16.85
C LEU A 67 3.73 -8.48 -17.98
N SER A 68 4.25 -7.87 -19.06
CA SER A 68 3.45 -7.55 -20.24
C SER A 68 2.96 -8.82 -20.93
N TYR A 69 3.82 -9.83 -21.09
CA TYR A 69 3.44 -11.12 -21.66
C TYR A 69 2.38 -11.84 -20.83
N LEU A 70 2.55 -11.92 -19.51
CA LEU A 70 1.55 -12.52 -18.61
C LEU A 70 0.22 -11.76 -18.67
N SER A 71 0.25 -10.41 -18.66
CA SER A 71 -0.97 -9.60 -18.78
C SER A 71 -1.68 -9.84 -20.12
N GLN A 72 -0.93 -9.93 -21.22
CA GLN A 72 -1.49 -10.25 -22.54
C GLN A 72 -2.03 -11.68 -22.59
N ALA A 73 -1.34 -12.65 -21.99
CA ALA A 73 -1.80 -14.03 -21.89
C ALA A 73 -3.15 -14.13 -21.17
N VAL A 74 -3.31 -13.40 -20.06
CA VAL A 74 -4.59 -13.30 -19.33
C VAL A 74 -5.69 -12.74 -20.24
N MET A 75 -5.42 -11.66 -20.97
CA MET A 75 -6.40 -11.07 -21.90
C MET A 75 -6.78 -12.06 -23.00
N CYS A 76 -5.81 -12.73 -23.63
CA CYS A 76 -6.09 -13.74 -24.66
C CYS A 76 -6.90 -14.91 -24.10
N ALA A 77 -6.55 -15.44 -22.93
CA ALA A 77 -7.28 -16.55 -22.29
C ALA A 77 -8.73 -16.16 -21.92
N GLN A 78 -8.98 -14.89 -21.60
CA GLN A 78 -10.34 -14.37 -21.35
C GLN A 78 -11.15 -14.17 -22.64
N SER A 79 -10.50 -13.79 -23.73
CA SER A 79 -11.14 -13.57 -25.04
C SER A 79 -11.40 -14.86 -25.82
N ALA A 80 -10.93 -16.02 -25.34
CA ALA A 80 -11.15 -17.29 -26.00
C ALA A 80 -12.64 -17.68 -26.03
N PRO A 81 -13.18 -18.19 -27.15
CA PRO A 81 -14.58 -18.60 -27.25
C PRO A 81 -14.95 -19.72 -26.26
N ASP A 82 -13.99 -20.55 -25.88
CA ASP A 82 -14.12 -21.62 -24.86
C ASP A 82 -13.79 -21.14 -23.44
N ALA A 83 -13.96 -19.84 -23.14
CA ALA A 83 -13.59 -19.23 -21.87
C ALA A 83 -14.15 -19.97 -20.65
N ASN A 84 -15.36 -20.53 -20.78
CA ASN A 84 -16.09 -21.24 -19.74
C ASN A 84 -15.71 -22.73 -19.60
N SER A 85 -14.81 -23.25 -20.43
CA SER A 85 -14.32 -24.62 -20.25
C SER A 85 -13.48 -24.73 -18.98
N VAL A 86 -13.64 -25.83 -18.23
CA VAL A 86 -12.94 -26.06 -16.95
C VAL A 86 -11.42 -25.89 -17.12
N LYS A 87 -10.85 -26.47 -18.18
CA LYS A 87 -9.41 -26.37 -18.48
C LYS A 87 -8.94 -24.95 -18.74
N ASN A 88 -9.73 -24.13 -19.45
CA ASN A 88 -9.37 -22.74 -19.68
C ASN A 88 -9.51 -21.90 -18.41
N ALA A 89 -10.52 -22.18 -17.58
CA ALA A 89 -10.69 -21.51 -16.29
C ALA A 89 -9.52 -21.80 -15.33
N GLU A 90 -9.08 -23.06 -15.24
CA GLU A 90 -7.89 -23.46 -14.48
C GLU A 90 -6.63 -22.76 -14.98
N PHE A 91 -6.39 -22.78 -16.29
CA PHE A 91 -5.24 -22.10 -16.89
C PHE A 91 -5.28 -20.58 -16.71
N LEU A 92 -6.47 -19.97 -16.83
CA LEU A 92 -6.65 -18.54 -16.58
C LEU A 92 -6.36 -18.18 -15.13
N GLN A 93 -6.76 -19.03 -14.18
CA GLN A 93 -6.45 -18.82 -12.77
C GLN A 93 -4.94 -18.93 -12.53
N GLU A 94 -4.28 -19.95 -13.07
CA GLU A 94 -2.82 -20.09 -13.02
C GLU A 94 -2.09 -18.85 -13.56
N LEU A 95 -2.55 -18.32 -14.71
CA LEU A 95 -2.00 -17.09 -15.29
C LEU A 95 -2.16 -15.87 -14.37
N LYS A 96 -3.33 -15.74 -13.71
CA LYS A 96 -3.60 -14.64 -12.77
C LYS A 96 -2.71 -14.74 -11.54
N ASP A 97 -2.59 -15.93 -10.97
CA ASP A 97 -1.76 -16.18 -9.79
C ASP A 97 -0.29 -15.89 -10.11
N LYS A 98 0.21 -16.41 -11.24
CA LYS A 98 1.57 -16.11 -11.73
C LYS A 98 1.79 -14.62 -11.99
N LEU A 99 0.81 -13.92 -12.54
CA LEU A 99 0.89 -12.47 -12.76
C LEU A 99 0.95 -11.70 -11.44
N GLU A 100 0.23 -12.12 -10.41
CA GLU A 100 0.29 -11.53 -9.08
C GLU A 100 1.67 -11.71 -8.46
N VAL A 101 2.22 -12.92 -8.47
CA VAL A 101 3.58 -13.20 -7.97
C VAL A 101 4.63 -12.40 -8.74
N ALA A 102 4.52 -12.32 -10.07
CA ALA A 102 5.43 -11.52 -10.89
C ALA A 102 5.35 -10.01 -10.58
N ARG A 103 4.20 -9.48 -10.15
CA ARG A 103 4.07 -8.08 -9.71
C ARG A 103 4.81 -7.85 -8.40
N ILE A 104 4.70 -8.78 -7.45
CA ILE A 104 5.45 -8.75 -6.19
C ILE A 104 6.95 -8.84 -6.46
N GLN A 105 7.35 -9.69 -7.39
CA GLN A 105 8.73 -9.78 -7.86
C GLN A 105 9.24 -8.44 -8.41
N ASN A 106 8.42 -7.75 -9.21
CA ASN A 106 8.77 -6.44 -9.75
C ASN A 106 8.87 -5.38 -8.64
N GLN A 107 7.98 -5.42 -7.65
CA GLN A 107 8.07 -4.57 -6.46
C GLN A 107 9.36 -4.86 -5.67
N THR A 108 9.75 -6.13 -5.53
CA THR A 108 11.00 -6.55 -4.88
C THR A 108 12.20 -5.94 -5.58
N ARG A 109 12.25 -6.07 -6.91
CA ARG A 109 13.31 -5.47 -7.73
C ARG A 109 13.37 -3.95 -7.58
N ASP A 110 12.22 -3.28 -7.58
CA ASP A 110 12.15 -1.82 -7.47
C ASP A 110 12.54 -1.35 -6.05
N ALA A 111 12.22 -2.12 -5.00
CA ALA A 111 12.69 -1.87 -3.64
C ALA A 111 14.22 -2.04 -3.51
N LEU A 112 14.79 -3.09 -4.12
CA LEU A 112 16.25 -3.31 -4.13
C LEU A 112 17.00 -2.17 -4.82
N LYS A 113 16.43 -1.58 -5.89
CA LYS A 113 17.03 -0.40 -6.57
C LYS A 113 17.12 0.82 -5.67
N GLN A 114 16.27 0.93 -4.65
CA GLN A 114 16.26 2.04 -3.72
C GLN A 114 17.30 1.88 -2.59
N ILE A 115 17.91 0.70 -2.44
CA ILE A 115 18.97 0.45 -1.46
C ILE A 115 20.25 1.15 -1.95
N LYS A 116 20.59 2.29 -1.34
CA LYS A 116 21.74 3.13 -1.71
C LYS A 116 23.07 2.73 -1.04
N THR A 117 23.08 1.73 -0.16
CA THR A 117 24.21 1.42 0.75
C THR A 117 25.09 0.23 0.31
N ARG A 118 26.06 -0.11 1.16
CA ARG A 118 27.22 -1.02 1.01
C ARG A 118 26.97 -2.38 0.32
N ASP A 119 25.73 -2.87 0.31
CA ASP A 119 25.31 -4.13 -0.35
C ASP A 119 24.95 -3.97 -1.83
N SER A 120 25.32 -2.85 -2.46
CA SER A 120 25.03 -2.57 -3.86
C SER A 120 25.42 -3.71 -4.81
N ALA A 121 26.47 -4.48 -4.53
CA ALA A 121 26.85 -5.64 -5.33
C ALA A 121 25.84 -6.80 -5.18
N ALA A 122 25.54 -7.23 -3.96
CA ALA A 122 24.55 -8.28 -3.70
C ALA A 122 23.15 -7.89 -4.18
N ALA A 123 22.77 -6.62 -4.02
CA ALA A 123 21.51 -6.08 -4.54
C ALA A 123 21.49 -6.05 -6.07
N ARG A 124 22.61 -5.72 -6.73
CA ARG A 124 22.73 -5.79 -8.20
C ARG A 124 22.60 -7.23 -8.71
N ASP A 125 23.24 -8.18 -8.06
CA ASP A 125 23.13 -9.60 -8.42
C ASP A 125 21.71 -10.12 -8.21
N ALA A 126 21.07 -9.73 -7.11
CA ALA A 126 19.66 -10.06 -6.85
C ALA A 126 18.75 -9.45 -7.93
N ILE A 127 18.94 -8.19 -8.31
CA ILE A 127 18.18 -7.55 -9.40
C ILE A 127 18.38 -8.30 -10.72
N ALA A 128 19.60 -8.73 -11.03
CA ALA A 128 19.88 -9.50 -12.23
C ALA A 128 19.12 -10.84 -12.24
N LYS A 129 19.12 -11.56 -11.10
CA LYS A 129 18.32 -12.79 -10.93
C LYS A 129 16.83 -12.54 -11.09
N LEU A 130 16.29 -11.51 -10.43
CA LEU A 130 14.87 -11.13 -10.53
C LEU A 130 14.44 -10.72 -11.95
N ASN A 131 15.35 -10.30 -12.82
CA ASN A 131 15.03 -10.03 -14.22
C ASN A 131 15.11 -11.30 -15.09
N ALA A 132 16.01 -12.21 -14.72
CA ALA A 132 16.33 -13.39 -15.50
C ALA A 132 15.26 -14.49 -15.43
N ASP A 133 14.63 -14.66 -14.26
CA ASP A 133 13.67 -15.74 -13.97
C ASP A 133 12.42 -15.23 -13.27
N LEU A 134 11.34 -16.04 -13.27
CA LEU A 134 10.19 -15.87 -12.39
C LEU A 134 10.33 -16.81 -11.19
N PHE A 135 10.13 -16.27 -9.99
CA PHE A 135 10.25 -17.01 -8.74
C PHE A 135 8.88 -17.28 -8.15
N ASP A 136 8.77 -18.32 -7.31
CA ASP A 136 7.58 -18.53 -6.50
C ASP A 136 7.58 -17.65 -5.23
N VAL A 137 6.46 -17.64 -4.52
CA VAL A 137 6.26 -16.81 -3.32
C VAL A 137 7.26 -17.15 -2.19
N THR A 138 7.61 -18.44 -2.04
CA THR A 138 8.51 -18.92 -0.98
C THR A 138 9.96 -18.53 -1.29
N GLU A 139 10.36 -18.66 -2.54
CA GLU A 139 11.67 -18.21 -3.03
C GLU A 139 11.80 -16.70 -2.93
N LEU A 140 10.77 -15.94 -3.32
CA LEU A 140 10.75 -14.48 -3.16
C LEU A 140 10.92 -14.06 -1.70
N TYR A 141 10.28 -14.79 -0.77
CA TYR A 141 10.39 -14.51 0.65
C TYR A 141 11.81 -14.78 1.17
N THR A 142 12.29 -16.01 1.02
CA THR A 142 13.53 -16.49 1.64
C THR A 142 14.78 -15.93 0.97
N GLN A 143 14.82 -15.88 -0.37
CA GLN A 143 16.03 -15.49 -1.10
C GLN A 143 16.18 -13.97 -1.23
N PHE A 144 15.09 -13.21 -1.10
CA PHE A 144 15.08 -11.76 -1.33
C PHE A 144 14.46 -10.97 -0.18
N ALA A 145 13.19 -11.17 0.13
CA ALA A 145 12.48 -10.29 1.08
C ALA A 145 13.06 -10.36 2.50
N GLU A 146 13.40 -11.54 2.99
CA GLU A 146 14.07 -11.73 4.28
C GLU A 146 15.51 -11.25 4.24
N LYS A 147 16.27 -11.69 3.22
CA LYS A 147 17.70 -11.39 3.06
C LYS A 147 18.02 -9.90 3.00
N PHE A 148 17.22 -9.13 2.27
CA PHE A 148 17.38 -7.67 2.14
C PHE A 148 16.49 -6.89 3.08
N ASP A 149 15.82 -7.60 4.00
CA ASP A 149 14.86 -7.08 4.96
C ASP A 149 13.87 -6.10 4.30
N LEU A 150 12.97 -6.56 3.44
CA LEU A 150 12.04 -5.71 2.69
C LEU A 150 10.60 -5.88 3.23
N PRO A 151 10.16 -5.09 4.22
CA PRO A 151 8.90 -5.35 4.91
C PRO A 151 7.67 -5.10 4.01
N ASP A 152 7.73 -4.16 3.07
CA ASP A 152 6.70 -3.96 2.05
C ASP A 152 6.48 -5.21 1.19
N VAL A 153 7.57 -5.89 0.84
CA VAL A 153 7.55 -7.10 0.01
C VAL A 153 7.09 -8.29 0.84
N LYS A 154 7.57 -8.43 2.08
CA LYS A 154 7.10 -9.44 3.03
C LYS A 154 5.57 -9.34 3.20
N LEU A 155 5.03 -8.13 3.37
CA LEU A 155 3.59 -7.92 3.49
C LEU A 155 2.83 -8.31 2.22
N ALA A 156 3.34 -7.94 1.05
CA ALA A 156 2.73 -8.30 -0.23
C ALA A 156 2.72 -9.82 -0.49
N ILE A 157 3.81 -10.50 -0.12
CA ILE A 157 3.92 -11.97 -0.16
C ILE A 157 2.89 -12.62 0.76
N VAL A 158 2.82 -12.18 2.02
CA VAL A 158 1.89 -12.74 3.02
C VAL A 158 0.43 -12.55 2.58
N HIS A 159 0.10 -11.38 2.01
CA HIS A 159 -1.20 -11.13 1.39
C HIS A 159 -1.50 -12.10 0.24
N CYS A 160 -0.58 -12.25 -0.71
CA CYS A 160 -0.74 -13.11 -1.89
C CYS A 160 -0.86 -14.59 -1.52
N ALA A 161 -0.11 -15.04 -0.52
CA ALA A 161 -0.21 -16.40 0.02
C ALA A 161 -1.50 -16.65 0.82
N GLY A 162 -2.27 -15.62 1.14
CA GLY A 162 -3.46 -15.73 1.99
C GLY A 162 -3.16 -16.05 3.45
N HIS A 163 -1.90 -15.94 3.88
CA HIS A 163 -1.46 -16.20 5.25
C HIS A 163 -1.76 -14.99 6.13
N TYR A 164 -2.46 -15.16 7.24
CA TYR A 164 -2.80 -14.05 8.13
C TYR A 164 -2.50 -14.38 9.58
N GLU A 165 -1.62 -13.58 10.17
CA GLU A 165 -1.32 -13.57 11.60
C GLU A 165 -1.24 -12.12 12.06
N GLN A 166 -2.05 -11.73 13.04
CA GLN A 166 -2.16 -10.33 13.45
C GLN A 166 -0.82 -9.75 13.89
N GLU A 167 -0.06 -10.47 14.74
CA GLU A 167 1.22 -10.03 15.26
C GLU A 167 2.26 -9.83 14.15
N LEU A 168 2.28 -10.73 13.15
CA LEU A 168 3.15 -10.63 11.98
C LEU A 168 2.80 -9.38 11.17
N ILE A 169 1.52 -9.17 10.85
CA ILE A 169 1.08 -8.01 10.06
C ILE A 169 1.39 -6.70 10.78
N GLU A 170 1.08 -6.61 12.08
CA GLU A 170 1.40 -5.43 12.90
C GLU A 170 2.92 -5.19 12.96
N GLY A 171 3.72 -6.24 13.11
CA GLY A 171 5.19 -6.16 13.07
C GLY A 171 5.72 -5.64 11.73
N LEU A 172 5.23 -6.16 10.61
CA LEU A 172 5.61 -5.68 9.29
C LEU A 172 5.23 -4.22 9.08
N TRP A 173 4.05 -3.79 9.52
CA TRP A 173 3.64 -2.38 9.44
C TRP A 173 4.52 -1.47 10.28
N LYS A 174 4.94 -1.94 11.46
CA LYS A 174 5.91 -1.23 12.28
C LYS A 174 7.21 -1.03 11.54
N ASP A 175 7.76 -2.08 10.94
CA ASP A 175 9.01 -2.00 10.18
C ASP A 175 8.90 -1.07 8.97
N ILE A 176 7.77 -1.11 8.23
CA ILE A 176 7.51 -0.20 7.10
C ILE A 176 7.52 1.26 7.57
N VAL A 177 6.77 1.56 8.63
CA VAL A 177 6.63 2.94 9.11
C VAL A 177 7.93 3.44 9.75
N ASP A 178 8.61 2.61 10.54
CA ASP A 178 9.90 2.93 11.14
C ASP A 178 10.94 3.27 10.07
N ARG A 179 11.03 2.46 9.02
CA ARG A 179 11.96 2.67 7.91
C ARG A 179 11.67 3.94 7.13
N GLU A 180 10.41 4.17 6.77
CA GLU A 180 10.01 5.34 5.99
C GLU A 180 10.20 6.64 6.79
N ALA A 181 9.94 6.59 8.11
CA ALA A 181 10.20 7.69 9.03
C ALA A 181 11.71 7.95 9.21
N ALA A 182 12.55 6.91 9.27
CA ALA A 182 14.00 7.02 9.37
C ALA A 182 14.67 7.47 8.07
N THR A 183 13.98 7.37 6.93
CA THR A 183 14.50 7.83 5.65
C THR A 183 14.59 9.35 5.64
N GLY A 184 15.67 9.91 5.06
CA GLY A 184 15.79 11.35 4.88
C GLY A 184 15.83 12.14 6.19
N THR A 185 16.54 11.66 7.20
CA THR A 185 16.72 12.34 8.50
C THR A 185 17.31 13.75 8.39
N HIS A 186 17.99 14.06 7.29
CA HIS A 186 18.51 15.41 7.00
C HIS A 186 17.46 16.36 6.41
N GLU A 187 16.29 15.86 6.03
CA GLU A 187 15.20 16.65 5.45
C GLU A 187 14.28 17.22 6.54
N SER A 188 13.50 18.24 6.20
CA SER A 188 12.55 18.85 7.14
C SER A 188 11.44 17.88 7.54
N SER A 189 10.88 18.11 8.73
CA SER A 189 9.72 17.38 9.27
C SER A 189 8.53 17.36 8.29
N ASP A 190 8.27 18.46 7.58
CA ASP A 190 7.20 18.54 6.58
C ASP A 190 7.42 17.63 5.36
N VAL A 191 8.65 17.51 4.87
CA VAL A 191 8.96 16.64 3.73
C VAL A 191 8.84 15.18 4.13
N ARG A 192 9.39 14.81 5.30
CA ARG A 192 9.33 13.46 5.86
C ARG A 192 7.88 13.02 6.10
N SER A 193 7.07 13.90 6.70
CA SER A 193 5.67 13.62 6.99
C SER A 193 4.83 13.44 5.72
N LYS A 194 5.02 14.28 4.69
CA LYS A 194 4.35 14.12 3.38
C LYS A 194 4.74 12.80 2.70
N ARG A 195 6.03 12.43 2.73
CA ARG A 195 6.49 11.18 2.12
C ARG A 195 5.85 9.96 2.79
N LEU A 196 5.81 9.94 4.13
CA LEU A 196 5.12 8.89 4.88
C LEU A 196 3.62 8.83 4.55
N SER A 197 2.92 9.97 4.47
CA SER A 197 1.50 10.00 4.07
C SER A 197 1.28 9.44 2.67
N THR A 198 2.14 9.80 1.70
CA THR A 198 2.07 9.28 0.33
C THR A 198 2.27 7.77 0.30
N LYS A 199 3.26 7.26 1.06
CA LYS A 199 3.53 5.83 1.17
C LYS A 199 2.32 5.08 1.74
N LEU A 200 1.74 5.57 2.84
CA LEU A 200 0.54 4.99 3.46
C LEU A 200 -0.64 5.00 2.50
N LEU A 201 -0.83 6.09 1.73
CA LEU A 201 -1.89 6.20 0.73
C LEU A 201 -1.73 5.21 -0.42
N THR A 202 -0.49 4.97 -0.88
CA THR A 202 -0.23 3.95 -1.89
C THR A 202 -0.57 2.55 -1.38
N LEU A 203 -0.17 2.23 -0.13
CA LEU A 203 -0.43 0.92 0.45
C LEU A 203 -1.91 0.73 0.84
N SER A 204 -2.62 1.77 1.29
CA SER A 204 -4.05 1.64 1.61
C SER A 204 -4.88 1.34 0.36
N LYS A 205 -4.53 1.92 -0.78
CA LYS A 205 -5.14 1.60 -2.08
C LYS A 205 -4.81 0.18 -2.53
N LEU A 206 -3.58 -0.29 -2.26
CA LEU A 206 -3.18 -1.66 -2.61
C LEU A 206 -3.99 -2.70 -1.83
N TYR A 207 -4.24 -2.45 -0.54
CA TYR A 207 -4.96 -3.37 0.35
C TYR A 207 -6.44 -3.00 0.56
N SER A 208 -7.04 -2.16 -0.29
CA SER A 208 -8.42 -1.69 -0.13
C SER A 208 -9.45 -2.82 -0.10
N ASN A 209 -9.17 -3.90 -0.84
CA ASN A 209 -10.04 -5.08 -0.93
C ASN A 209 -9.73 -6.13 0.16
N ALA A 210 -8.72 -5.87 1.01
CA ALA A 210 -8.23 -6.82 1.99
C ALA A 210 -7.94 -6.12 3.34
N PRO A 211 -8.98 -5.59 4.03
CA PRO A 211 -8.83 -4.70 5.17
C PRO A 211 -8.06 -5.31 6.36
N ARG A 212 -8.06 -6.65 6.49
CA ARG A 212 -7.27 -7.36 7.52
C ARG A 212 -5.76 -7.12 7.40
N TYR A 213 -5.25 -6.84 6.19
CA TYR A 213 -3.83 -6.53 5.96
C TYR A 213 -3.50 -5.05 6.13
N PHE A 214 -4.48 -4.20 6.39
CA PHE A 214 -4.31 -2.78 6.71
C PHE A 214 -4.97 -2.47 8.07
N PRO A 215 -4.31 -2.80 9.20
CA PRO A 215 -4.91 -2.72 10.53
C PRO A 215 -5.04 -1.26 10.98
N VAL A 216 -6.14 -0.60 10.59
CA VAL A 216 -6.37 0.83 10.78
C VAL A 216 -6.18 1.28 12.24
N ASP A 217 -6.76 0.55 13.18
CA ASP A 217 -6.70 0.85 14.62
C ASP A 217 -5.25 0.81 15.17
N TYR A 218 -4.48 -0.21 14.78
CA TYR A 218 -3.05 -0.29 15.10
C TYR A 218 -2.25 0.84 14.45
N LEU A 219 -2.46 1.08 13.15
CA LEU A 219 -1.78 2.11 12.39
C LEU A 219 -2.03 3.51 12.98
N CYS A 220 -3.27 3.86 13.32
CA CYS A 220 -3.59 5.13 13.96
C CYS A 220 -2.79 5.34 15.25
N ARG A 221 -2.71 4.33 16.12
CA ARG A 221 -1.93 4.41 17.36
C ARG A 221 -0.43 4.60 17.12
N MET A 222 0.10 3.80 16.18
CA MET A 222 1.51 3.83 15.84
C MET A 222 1.91 5.14 15.17
N LEU A 223 1.09 5.64 14.23
CA LEU A 223 1.34 6.89 13.52
C LEU A 223 1.24 8.09 14.46
N GLN A 224 0.36 8.06 15.46
CA GLN A 224 0.33 9.12 16.47
C GLN A 224 1.61 9.17 17.31
N ARG A 225 2.11 8.00 17.71
CA ARG A 225 3.41 7.89 18.37
C ARG A 225 4.54 8.41 17.49
N LYS A 226 4.55 8.05 16.20
CA LYS A 226 5.56 8.52 15.24
C LYS A 226 5.49 10.00 14.94
N SER A 227 4.28 10.55 14.88
CA SER A 227 4.03 11.98 14.75
C SER A 227 4.75 12.75 15.86
N PHE A 228 4.64 12.29 17.10
CA PHE A 228 5.36 12.87 18.23
C PHE A 228 6.88 12.64 18.14
N GLU A 229 7.32 11.39 17.96
CA GLU A 229 8.77 11.03 17.92
C GLU A 229 9.54 11.76 16.82
N CYS A 230 8.91 11.99 15.67
CA CYS A 230 9.53 12.66 14.52
C CYS A 230 9.30 14.18 14.49
N GLY A 231 8.55 14.74 15.45
CA GLY A 231 8.21 16.16 15.51
C GLY A 231 7.33 16.62 14.34
N PHE A 232 6.40 15.79 13.89
CA PHE A 232 5.42 16.18 12.87
C PHE A 232 4.37 17.11 13.47
N ALA A 233 3.72 17.91 12.63
CA ALA A 233 2.66 18.80 13.10
C ALA A 233 1.46 18.00 13.67
N PRO A 234 0.79 18.46 14.74
CA PRO A 234 -0.39 17.77 15.30
C PRO A 234 -1.53 17.54 14.30
N ALA A 235 -1.62 18.38 13.26
CA ALA A 235 -2.59 18.26 12.18
C ALA A 235 -2.22 17.25 11.09
N TRP A 236 -1.02 16.68 11.11
CA TRP A 236 -0.56 15.73 10.09
C TRP A 236 -1.35 14.42 10.10
N LEU A 237 -1.56 13.82 11.28
CA LEU A 237 -2.29 12.55 11.38
C LEU A 237 -3.77 12.69 10.96
N PRO A 238 -4.52 13.71 11.43
CA PRO A 238 -5.90 13.93 10.98
C PRO A 238 -6.01 14.12 9.45
N LYS A 239 -5.12 14.92 8.85
CA LYS A 239 -5.07 15.11 7.39
C LYS A 239 -4.74 13.81 6.65
N THR A 240 -3.76 13.06 7.15
CA THR A 240 -3.38 11.76 6.57
C THR A 240 -4.54 10.77 6.66
N ALA A 241 -5.20 10.68 7.81
CA ALA A 241 -6.36 9.83 8.02
C ALA A 241 -7.51 10.16 7.05
N GLN A 242 -7.76 11.46 6.80
CA GLN A 242 -8.71 11.91 5.80
C GLN A 242 -8.35 11.41 4.39
N TYR A 243 -7.09 11.51 3.97
CA TYR A 243 -6.63 10.97 2.67
C TYR A 243 -6.77 9.45 2.57
N LEU A 244 -6.65 8.74 3.69
CA LEU A 244 -6.81 7.29 3.77
C LEU A 244 -8.29 6.86 3.84
N GLY A 245 -9.25 7.80 3.93
CA GLY A 245 -10.67 7.49 4.09
C GLY A 245 -11.04 6.95 5.48
N ILE A 246 -10.21 7.22 6.50
CA ILE A 246 -10.47 6.80 7.88
C ILE A 246 -11.51 7.74 8.49
N SER A 247 -12.57 7.17 9.09
CA SER A 247 -13.61 7.95 9.76
C SER A 247 -13.02 8.80 10.89
N PRO A 248 -13.37 10.10 10.98
CA PRO A 248 -12.96 10.97 12.08
C PRO A 248 -13.37 10.42 13.45
N ALA A 249 -14.53 9.76 13.54
CA ALA A 249 -15.02 9.14 14.78
C ALA A 249 -14.11 7.99 15.23
N LEU A 250 -13.72 7.11 14.30
CA LEU A 250 -12.81 6.00 14.59
C LEU A 250 -11.44 6.51 15.04
N LEU A 251 -10.90 7.52 14.35
CA LEU A 251 -9.62 8.12 14.71
C LEU A 251 -9.68 8.73 16.12
N LEU A 252 -10.71 9.54 16.40
CA LEU A 252 -10.91 10.18 17.70
C LEU A 252 -10.98 9.13 18.83
N GLU A 253 -11.80 8.09 18.67
CA GLU A 253 -11.94 7.03 19.67
C GLU A 253 -10.65 6.25 19.89
N THR A 254 -9.93 5.93 18.81
CA THR A 254 -8.68 5.17 18.87
C THR A 254 -7.61 5.95 19.65
N LEU A 255 -7.45 7.24 19.32
CA LEU A 255 -6.47 8.10 19.97
C LEU A 255 -6.87 8.43 21.42
N HIS A 256 -8.16 8.60 21.69
CA HIS A 256 -8.64 8.81 23.06
C HIS A 256 -8.42 7.60 23.96
N LYS A 257 -8.70 6.39 23.44
CA LYS A 257 -8.38 5.13 24.13
C LYS A 257 -6.88 5.00 24.39
N GLN A 258 -6.04 5.38 23.41
CA GLN A 258 -4.58 5.38 23.56
C GLN A 258 -4.12 6.39 24.62
N TYR A 259 -4.70 7.59 24.66
CA TYR A 259 -4.38 8.60 25.68
C TYR A 259 -4.69 8.11 27.10
N ARG A 260 -5.86 7.48 27.28
CA ARG A 260 -6.29 6.90 28.58
C ARG A 260 -5.57 5.60 28.94
N SER A 261 -4.73 5.07 28.06
CA SER A 261 -4.03 3.81 28.29
C SER A 261 -2.97 3.93 29.40
N ARG A 262 -2.45 2.77 29.85
CA ARG A 262 -1.36 2.72 30.85
C ARG A 262 0.04 2.89 30.25
N ASP A 263 0.15 3.26 28.97
CA ASP A 263 1.43 3.46 28.30
C ASP A 263 2.22 4.61 28.97
N PRO A 264 3.47 4.36 29.43
CA PRO A 264 4.31 5.38 30.06
C PRO A 264 4.51 6.64 29.23
N LEU A 265 4.53 6.52 27.89
CA LEU A 265 4.70 7.66 26.98
C LEU A 265 3.61 8.70 27.19
N TRP A 266 2.34 8.28 27.24
CA TRP A 266 1.21 9.20 27.36
C TRP A 266 0.95 9.60 28.81
N LYS A 267 1.31 8.77 29.79
CA LYS A 267 1.13 9.09 31.21
C LYS A 267 2.15 10.09 31.77
N THR A 268 3.42 9.93 31.41
CA THR A 268 4.52 10.62 32.10
C THR A 268 5.07 11.79 31.29
N ASN A 269 5.03 11.70 29.96
CA ASN A 269 5.61 12.73 29.10
C ASN A 269 4.61 13.83 28.79
N ARG A 270 4.80 15.00 29.42
CA ARG A 270 3.91 16.15 29.24
C ARG A 270 3.86 16.67 27.80
N GLN A 271 4.98 16.63 27.07
CA GLN A 271 5.02 17.07 25.67
C GLN A 271 4.23 16.12 24.77
N ALA A 272 4.32 14.81 25.02
CA ALA A 272 3.51 13.82 24.31
C ALA A 272 2.01 14.02 24.58
N GLN A 273 1.63 14.34 25.83
CA GLN A 273 0.24 14.66 26.19
C GLN A 273 -0.28 15.88 25.44
N ILE A 274 0.49 16.98 25.43
CA ILE A 274 0.13 18.22 24.72
C ILE A 274 -0.02 17.95 23.22
N HIS A 275 0.89 17.17 22.63
CA HIS A 275 0.80 16.76 21.23
C HIS A 275 -0.48 15.97 20.93
N MET A 276 -0.82 14.98 21.76
CA MET A 276 -2.06 14.20 21.64
C MET A 276 -3.30 15.09 21.76
N MET A 277 -3.33 15.97 22.77
CA MET A 277 -4.43 16.92 22.99
C MET A 277 -4.61 17.84 21.78
N ASN A 278 -3.52 18.38 21.23
CA ASN A 278 -3.55 19.20 20.02
C ASN A 278 -4.06 18.42 18.80
N THR A 279 -3.67 17.16 18.63
CA THR A 279 -4.18 16.30 17.55
C THR A 279 -5.68 16.06 17.69
N LEU A 280 -6.17 15.74 18.89
CA LEU A 280 -7.61 15.52 19.14
C LEU A 280 -8.42 16.81 18.99
N LEU A 281 -7.90 17.93 19.46
CA LEU A 281 -8.49 19.25 19.25
C LEU A 281 -8.57 19.62 17.76
N ARG A 282 -7.56 19.23 16.98
CA ARG A 282 -7.58 19.41 15.52
C ARG A 282 -8.68 18.57 14.86
N ILE A 283 -8.83 17.29 15.24
CA ILE A 283 -9.91 16.42 14.74
C ILE A 283 -11.28 17.05 15.03
N ALA A 284 -11.49 17.52 16.27
CA ALA A 284 -12.72 18.21 16.65
C ALA A 284 -12.93 19.50 15.84
N GLY A 285 -11.86 20.26 15.59
CA GLY A 285 -11.91 21.47 14.76
C GLY A 285 -12.30 21.20 13.32
N ASP A 286 -11.66 20.22 12.68
CA ASP A 286 -11.95 19.83 11.29
C ASP A 286 -13.39 19.31 11.16
N PHE A 287 -13.89 18.59 12.18
CA PHE A 287 -15.29 18.18 12.25
C PHE A 287 -16.24 19.37 12.38
N ILE A 288 -15.95 20.35 13.25
CA ILE A 288 -16.80 21.54 13.42
C ILE A 288 -16.90 22.32 12.10
N GLU A 289 -15.79 22.48 11.37
CA GLU A 289 -15.75 23.18 10.08
C GLU A 289 -16.58 22.47 9.01
N SER A 290 -16.69 21.14 9.06
CA SER A 290 -17.44 20.31 8.11
C SER A 290 -18.76 19.75 8.67
N ALA A 291 -19.21 20.23 9.83
CA ALA A 291 -20.30 19.61 10.58
C ALA A 291 -21.63 19.58 9.81
N MET A 292 -21.84 20.55 8.92
CA MET A 292 -23.06 20.67 8.11
C MET A 292 -23.11 19.67 6.94
N ASP A 293 -21.98 19.05 6.59
CA ASP A 293 -21.89 18.06 5.53
C ASP A 293 -22.39 16.67 5.99
N PHE A 294 -22.54 16.49 7.31
CA PHE A 294 -22.97 15.23 7.91
C PHE A 294 -24.48 15.19 8.18
N PRO A 295 -25.12 14.01 8.04
CA PRO A 295 -26.49 13.81 8.52
C PRO A 295 -26.64 14.16 10.00
N VAL A 296 -27.80 14.70 10.38
CA VAL A 296 -28.06 15.22 11.75
C VAL A 296 -27.69 14.21 12.85
N ASN A 297 -28.01 12.93 12.66
CA ASN A 297 -27.72 11.88 13.66
C ASN A 297 -26.21 11.62 13.82
N GLU A 298 -25.48 11.56 12.70
CA GLU A 298 -24.02 11.37 12.71
C GLU A 298 -23.31 12.59 13.28
N ARG A 299 -23.78 13.78 12.91
CA ARG A 299 -23.32 15.06 13.42
C ARG A 299 -23.45 15.14 14.95
N ARG A 300 -24.63 14.82 15.50
CA ARG A 300 -24.85 14.81 16.96
C ARG A 300 -23.98 13.76 17.65
N SER A 301 -23.91 12.54 17.10
CA SER A 301 -23.08 11.46 17.66
C SER A 301 -21.59 11.84 17.73
N MET A 302 -21.04 12.36 16.63
CA MET A 302 -19.65 12.80 16.59
C MET A 302 -19.40 13.99 17.51
N ALA A 303 -20.33 14.95 17.58
CA ALA A 303 -20.22 16.09 18.48
C ALA A 303 -20.18 15.66 19.96
N THR A 304 -21.03 14.71 20.37
CA THR A 304 -21.00 14.14 21.73
C THR A 304 -19.66 13.48 22.04
N LYS A 305 -19.10 12.68 21.11
CA LYS A 305 -17.78 12.06 21.30
C LYS A 305 -16.67 13.10 21.46
N CYS A 306 -16.70 14.17 20.67
CA CYS A 306 -15.76 15.28 20.81
C CYS A 306 -15.90 15.96 22.18
N LEU A 307 -17.13 16.19 22.66
CA LEU A 307 -17.38 16.77 23.98
C LEU A 307 -16.82 15.90 25.11
N ASP A 308 -17.04 14.58 25.06
CA ASP A 308 -16.52 13.66 26.08
C ASP A 308 -14.99 13.67 26.16
N VAL A 309 -14.33 13.79 25.01
CA VAL A 309 -12.86 13.90 24.92
C VAL A 309 -12.38 15.22 25.50
N ILE A 310 -12.99 16.34 25.07
CA ILE A 310 -12.61 17.69 25.50
C ILE A 310 -12.84 17.88 27.00
N ALA A 311 -13.98 17.42 27.52
CA ALA A 311 -14.30 17.51 28.95
C ALA A 311 -13.24 16.80 29.81
N GLY A 312 -12.76 15.62 29.38
CA GLY A 312 -11.66 14.92 30.04
C GLY A 312 -10.39 15.76 30.14
N PHE A 313 -10.01 16.43 29.06
CA PHE A 313 -8.81 17.28 29.04
C PHE A 313 -8.95 18.56 29.85
N VAL A 314 -10.14 19.17 29.84
CA VAL A 314 -10.39 20.38 30.64
C VAL A 314 -10.23 20.09 32.13
N VAL A 315 -10.72 18.94 32.62
CA VAL A 315 -10.55 18.53 34.02
C VAL A 315 -9.07 18.32 34.36
N GLU A 316 -8.30 17.66 33.50
CA GLU A 316 -6.87 17.44 33.74
C GLU A 316 -6.04 18.74 33.71
N LEU A 317 -6.42 19.70 32.85
CA LEU A 317 -5.81 21.03 32.74
C LEU A 317 -6.24 22.01 33.85
N GLN A 318 -7.17 21.64 34.73
CA GLN A 318 -7.50 22.42 35.94
C GLN A 318 -6.46 22.26 37.06
N THR A 319 -5.58 21.27 36.95
CA THR A 319 -4.41 21.18 37.85
C THR A 319 -3.50 22.41 37.66
N PRO A 320 -3.02 23.06 38.74
CA PRO A 320 -2.28 24.30 38.65
C PRO A 320 -0.99 24.08 37.86
N THR A 321 -1.00 24.48 36.59
CA THR A 321 0.15 24.34 35.69
C THR A 321 0.48 25.70 35.08
N THR A 322 1.69 26.16 35.38
CA THR A 322 2.22 27.51 35.16
C THR A 322 2.75 27.76 33.73
N GLY A 323 2.06 27.26 32.70
CA GLY A 323 2.51 27.37 31.29
C GLY A 323 1.55 28.15 30.38
N GLY A 324 2.05 29.15 29.66
CA GLY A 324 1.25 29.96 28.72
C GLY A 324 0.64 29.16 27.56
N GLU A 325 1.31 28.09 27.10
CA GLU A 325 0.80 27.20 26.06
C GLU A 325 -0.43 26.41 26.52
N LEU A 326 -0.46 25.95 27.78
CA LEU A 326 -1.59 25.22 28.35
C LEU A 326 -2.80 26.14 28.57
N ALA A 327 -2.56 27.40 28.96
CA ALA A 327 -3.63 28.39 29.08
C ALA A 327 -4.31 28.64 27.73
N ARG A 328 -3.52 28.78 26.65
CA ARG A 328 -4.04 28.89 25.28
C ARG A 328 -4.78 27.64 24.85
N LEU A 329 -4.25 26.45 25.16
CA LEU A 329 -4.89 25.18 24.83
C LEU A 329 -6.24 25.03 25.55
N LYS A 330 -6.28 25.38 26.84
CA LYS A 330 -7.51 25.41 27.64
C LYS A 330 -8.56 26.34 27.04
N GLN A 331 -8.16 27.54 26.62
CA GLN A 331 -9.07 28.48 25.95
C GLN A 331 -9.65 27.86 24.67
N GLN A 332 -8.81 27.28 23.82
CA GLN A 332 -9.28 26.64 22.57
C GLN A 332 -10.22 25.46 22.82
N PHE A 333 -9.99 24.69 23.89
CA PHE A 333 -10.91 23.63 24.30
C PHE A 333 -12.29 24.19 24.67
N HIS A 334 -12.37 25.26 25.45
CA HIS A 334 -13.64 25.89 25.83
C HIS A 334 -14.36 26.49 24.62
N GLU A 335 -13.62 27.14 23.72
CA GLU A 335 -14.18 27.68 22.47
C GLU A 335 -14.82 26.58 21.62
N LYS A 336 -14.13 25.45 21.40
CA LYS A 336 -14.67 24.33 20.63
C LYS A 336 -15.80 23.61 21.37
N GLN A 337 -15.73 23.48 22.70
CA GLN A 337 -16.79 22.91 23.52
C GLN A 337 -18.12 23.66 23.32
N ASN A 338 -18.10 24.98 23.43
CA ASN A 338 -19.30 25.81 23.25
C ASN A 338 -19.95 25.63 21.87
N VAL A 339 -19.14 25.44 20.81
CA VAL A 339 -19.65 25.22 19.46
C VAL A 339 -20.25 23.81 19.32
N LEU A 340 -19.60 22.80 19.88
CA LEU A 340 -20.09 21.42 19.84
C LEU A 340 -21.40 21.26 20.61
N GLU A 341 -21.56 21.91 21.77
CA GLU A 341 -22.82 21.92 22.53
C GLU A 341 -23.98 22.47 21.71
N ARG A 342 -23.75 23.54 20.92
CA ARG A 342 -24.76 24.09 20.00
C ARG A 342 -25.11 23.12 18.88
N ILE A 343 -24.13 22.39 18.34
CA ILE A 343 -24.34 21.39 17.30
C ILE A 343 -25.17 20.20 17.82
N VAL A 344 -24.94 19.76 19.06
CA VAL A 344 -25.73 18.70 19.70
C VAL A 344 -27.17 19.14 19.94
N ALA A 345 -27.38 20.40 20.32
CA ALA A 345 -28.71 20.97 20.59
C ALA A 345 -29.54 21.20 19.31
N SER A 346 -28.89 21.35 18.14
CA SER A 346 -29.52 21.50 16.82
C SER A 346 -29.87 20.17 16.17
#